data_AF-A0A9E2MWX4-F1
#
_entry.id   AF-A0A9E2MWX4-F1
#
_cell.length_a   1.000
_cell.length_b   1.000
_cell.length_c   1.000
_cell.angle_alpha   90.00
_cell.angle_beta   90.00
_cell.angle_gamma   90.00
#
_symmetry.space_group_name_H-M   'P 1'
#
loop_
_entity.id
_entity.type
_entity.pdbx_description
1 polymer ?
#
loop_
_entity_poly.entity_id
_entity_poly.type
_entity_poly.pdbx_seq_one_letter_code
_entity_poly.pdbx_strand_id
1 'polypeptide(L)'
;MTPIEAEEIINKYWKSYKDIGPYSIVQPISDLPCSPGKIRYAHLVYGEELIKRGLIPWGISRKLSSSYQEIHSRFVDDPESINDQHKKYVENLEKGVLDESYQILILERSKEYLTWEIEYNNFLADCQGNYNLSGKE
;
A
#
# COMPACT_ATOMS: atom_id res chain seq x y z
N MET A 1 -1.07 -2.83 20.33
CA MET A 1 -1.88 -3.59 19.36
C MET A 1 -1.35 -5.00 19.35
N THR A 2 -2.21 -6.00 19.48
CA THR A 2 -1.82 -7.41 19.38
C THR A 2 -1.75 -7.84 17.91
N PRO A 3 -1.05 -8.94 17.58
CA PRO A 3 -1.02 -9.44 16.20
C PRO A 3 -2.40 -9.81 15.65
N ILE A 4 -3.31 -10.29 16.50
CA ILE A 4 -4.69 -10.62 16.11
C ILE A 4 -5.46 -9.35 15.75
N GLU A 5 -5.37 -8.30 16.58
CA GLU A 5 -5.98 -7.00 16.27
C GLU A 5 -5.42 -6.39 14.98
N ALA A 6 -4.11 -6.56 14.75
CA ALA A 6 -3.44 -6.09 13.55
C ALA A 6 -3.95 -6.80 12.29
N GLU A 7 -4.04 -8.13 12.34
CA GLU A 7 -4.60 -8.96 11.27
C GLU A 7 -6.05 -8.56 10.94
N GLU A 8 -6.88 -8.34 11.95
CA GLU A 8 -8.26 -7.87 11.76
C GLU A 8 -8.34 -6.52 11.07
N ILE A 9 -7.47 -5.56 11.43
CA ILE A 9 -7.40 -4.26 10.78
C ILE A 9 -6.99 -4.40 9.32
N ILE A 10 -5.96 -5.21 9.03
CA ILE A 10 -5.50 -5.47 7.66
C ILE A 10 -6.63 -6.12 6.85
N ASN A 11 -7.32 -7.12 7.40
CA ASN A 11 -8.43 -7.78 6.73
C ASN A 11 -9.61 -6.83 6.46
N LYS A 12 -9.92 -5.91 7.39
CA LYS A 12 -10.94 -4.86 7.17
C LYS A 12 -10.48 -3.86 6.10
N TYR A 13 -9.20 -3.52 6.07
CA TYR A 13 -8.61 -2.66 5.05
C TYR A 13 -8.75 -3.27 3.65
N TRP A 14 -8.39 -4.54 3.46
CA TRP A 14 -8.59 -5.22 2.18
C TRP A 14 -10.05 -5.24 1.72
N LYS A 15 -10.99 -5.36 2.65
CA LYS A 15 -12.43 -5.31 2.37
C LYS A 15 -12.95 -3.91 2.04
N SER A 16 -12.18 -2.85 2.29
CA SER A 16 -12.55 -1.48 1.91
C SER A 16 -12.34 -1.19 0.42
N TYR A 17 -11.67 -2.09 -0.31
CA TYR A 17 -11.45 -1.93 -1.74
C TYR A 17 -12.76 -2.14 -2.48
N LYS A 18 -13.21 -1.10 -3.19
CA LYS A 18 -14.37 -1.15 -4.06
C LYS A 18 -13.92 -1.28 -5.51
N ASP A 19 -14.80 -1.82 -6.33
CA ASP A 19 -14.70 -1.65 -7.77
C ASP A 19 -15.10 -0.21 -8.10
N ILE A 20 -14.12 0.58 -8.53
CA ILE A 20 -14.27 2.01 -8.83
C ILE A 20 -14.35 2.31 -10.34
N GLY A 21 -14.43 1.26 -11.16
CA GLY A 21 -14.53 1.37 -12.61
C GLY A 21 -13.18 1.60 -13.30
N PRO A 22 -13.18 1.60 -14.65
CA PRO A 22 -11.95 1.48 -15.45
C PRO A 22 -11.09 2.76 -15.51
N TYR A 23 -11.66 3.92 -15.18
CA TYR A 23 -10.98 5.22 -15.23
C TYR A 23 -10.69 5.80 -13.85
N SER A 24 -10.93 5.04 -12.79
CA SER A 24 -10.67 5.49 -11.42
C SER A 24 -9.48 4.72 -10.85
N ILE A 25 -8.54 5.45 -10.29
CA ILE A 25 -7.30 4.91 -9.72
C ILE A 25 -7.21 5.09 -8.20
N VAL A 26 -8.07 5.95 -7.62
CA VAL A 26 -8.11 6.23 -6.19
C VAL A 26 -9.54 6.26 -5.64
N GLN A 27 -9.66 6.07 -4.33
CA GLN A 27 -10.91 5.98 -3.56
C GLN A 27 -10.90 7.02 -2.43
N PRO A 28 -12.07 7.42 -1.90
CA PRO A 28 -12.11 8.36 -0.78
C PRO A 28 -11.54 7.73 0.49
N ILE A 29 -10.76 8.51 1.25
CA ILE A 29 -10.17 8.07 2.53
C ILE A 29 -11.22 7.65 3.57
N SER A 30 -12.45 8.17 3.44
CA SER A 30 -13.58 7.82 4.30
C SER A 30 -14.03 6.36 4.16
N ASP A 31 -13.60 5.66 3.11
CA ASP A 31 -13.87 4.22 2.94
C ASP A 31 -12.98 3.34 3.82
N LEU A 32 -11.90 3.90 4.38
CA LEU A 32 -11.01 3.16 5.25
C LEU A 32 -11.68 2.81 6.60
N PRO A 33 -11.41 1.62 7.15
CA PRO A 33 -11.98 1.20 8.44
C PRO A 33 -11.42 1.99 9.63
N CYS A 34 -10.28 2.66 9.45
CA CYS A 34 -9.63 3.52 10.43
C CYS A 34 -8.58 4.40 9.74
N SER A 35 -7.86 5.23 10.49
CA SER A 35 -6.86 6.12 9.91
C SER A 35 -5.73 5.35 9.19
N PRO A 36 -5.18 5.89 8.09
CA PRO A 36 -4.05 5.27 7.38
C PRO A 36 -2.88 4.90 8.30
N GLY A 37 -2.55 5.78 9.25
CA GLY A 37 -1.49 5.53 10.23
C GLY A 37 -1.75 4.29 11.11
N LYS A 38 -3.01 4.05 11.48
CA LYS A 38 -3.38 2.85 12.25
C LYS A 38 -3.28 1.58 11.40
N ILE A 39 -3.61 1.65 10.11
CA ILE A 39 -3.47 0.54 9.17
C ILE A 39 -1.98 0.23 8.92
N ARG A 40 -1.14 1.25 8.76
CA ARG A 40 0.32 1.10 8.65
C ARG A 40 0.90 0.42 9.88
N TYR A 41 0.53 0.90 11.07
CA TYR A 41 1.01 0.29 12.31
C TYR A 41 0.57 -1.18 12.45
N ALA A 42 -0.64 -1.52 12.00
CA ALA A 42 -1.10 -2.90 11.93
C ALA A 42 -0.22 -3.77 11.02
N HIS A 43 0.18 -3.27 9.84
CA HIS A 43 1.11 -4.01 8.97
C HIS A 43 2.44 -4.27 9.66
N LEU A 44 3.01 -3.29 10.37
CA LEU A 44 4.27 -3.47 11.08
C LEU A 44 4.17 -4.55 12.17
N VAL A 45 3.14 -4.47 13.02
CA VAL A 45 2.89 -5.45 14.10
C VAL A 45 2.67 -6.86 13.53
N TYR A 46 1.88 -6.98 12.46
CA TYR A 46 1.58 -8.27 11.85
C TYR A 46 2.80 -8.85 11.12
N GLY A 47 3.55 -8.02 10.40
CA GLY A 47 4.78 -8.43 9.71
C GLY A 47 5.85 -8.94 10.68
N GLU A 48 6.06 -8.25 11.80
CA GLU A 48 6.98 -8.69 12.86
C GLU A 48 6.56 -10.04 13.44
N GLU A 49 5.27 -10.26 13.71
CA GLU A 49 4.77 -11.54 14.23
C GLU A 49 5.00 -12.68 13.25
N LEU A 50 4.78 -12.45 11.95
CA LEU A 50 5.03 -13.46 10.92
C LEU A 50 6.51 -13.84 10.84
N ILE A 51 7.42 -12.87 11.00
CA ILE A 51 8.87 -13.12 11.09
C ILE A 51 9.18 -14.00 12.30
N LYS A 52 8.69 -13.63 13.49
CA LYS A 52 8.93 -14.37 14.75
C LYS A 52 8.47 -15.82 14.65
N ARG A 53 7.36 -16.08 13.94
CA ARG A 53 6.81 -17.44 13.74
C ARG A 53 7.46 -18.20 12.58
N GLY A 54 8.37 -17.59 11.82
CA GLY A 54 8.94 -18.20 10.61
C GLY A 54 7.92 -18.39 9.49
N LEU A 55 6.88 -17.56 9.43
CA LEU A 55 5.73 -17.69 8.52
C LEU A 55 5.75 -16.67 7.37
N ILE A 56 6.92 -16.11 7.02
CA ILE A 56 7.04 -15.12 5.94
C ILE A 56 7.75 -15.70 4.68
N PRO A 57 7.06 -16.51 3.86
CA PRO A 57 7.55 -16.81 2.53
C PRO A 57 7.49 -15.55 1.64
N TRP A 58 8.30 -15.53 0.59
CA TRP A 58 8.43 -14.39 -0.33
C TRP A 58 7.08 -13.87 -0.86
N GLY A 59 6.14 -14.77 -1.16
CA GLY A 59 4.80 -14.39 -1.63
C GLY A 59 3.95 -13.63 -0.60
N ILE A 60 4.11 -13.92 0.70
CA ILE A 60 3.40 -13.18 1.77
C ILE A 60 4.05 -11.82 1.99
N SER A 61 5.39 -11.77 2.04
CA SER A 61 6.14 -10.52 2.14
C SER A 61 5.74 -9.55 1.04
N ARG A 62 5.74 -10.01 -0.23
CA ARG A 62 5.33 -9.19 -1.37
C ARG A 62 3.90 -8.66 -1.24
N LYS A 63 2.94 -9.51 -0.85
CA LYS A 63 1.54 -9.09 -0.66
C LYS A 63 1.40 -8.03 0.43
N LEU A 64 2.08 -8.19 1.55
CA LEU A 64 2.04 -7.23 2.65
C LEU A 64 2.72 -5.92 2.27
N SER A 65 3.83 -5.97 1.52
CA SER A 65 4.53 -4.79 1.04
C SER A 65 3.71 -3.99 0.03
N SER A 66 3.10 -4.67 -0.94
CA SER A 66 2.15 -4.03 -1.87
C SER A 66 0.94 -3.45 -1.12
N SER A 67 0.36 -4.19 -0.18
CA SER A 67 -0.74 -3.71 0.67
C SER A 67 -0.37 -2.45 1.45
N TYR A 68 0.82 -2.43 2.06
CA TYR A 68 1.34 -1.32 2.84
C TYR A 68 1.52 -0.07 1.98
N GLN A 69 2.08 -0.24 0.79
CA GLN A 69 2.24 0.82 -0.19
C GLN A 69 0.87 1.39 -0.62
N GLU A 70 -0.12 0.54 -0.89
CA GLU A 70 -1.42 0.98 -1.40
C GLU A 70 -2.17 1.88 -0.41
N ILE A 71 -1.87 1.78 0.91
CA ILE A 71 -2.43 2.68 1.93
C ILE A 71 -2.15 4.14 1.60
N HIS A 72 -0.98 4.42 1.02
CA HIS A 72 -0.52 5.77 0.69
C HIS A 72 -1.08 6.28 -0.64
N SER A 73 -1.33 5.38 -1.60
CA SER A 73 -1.61 5.79 -2.98
C SER A 73 -3.06 5.63 -3.40
N ARG A 74 -3.82 4.76 -2.72
CA ARG A 74 -5.15 4.31 -3.18
C ARG A 74 -6.30 5.00 -2.49
N PHE A 75 -6.08 5.59 -1.31
CA PHE A 75 -7.09 6.30 -0.53
C PHE A 75 -6.65 7.74 -0.28
N VAL A 76 -7.47 8.69 -0.71
CA VAL A 76 -7.15 10.12 -0.71
C VAL A 76 -8.35 10.96 -0.27
N ASP A 77 -8.11 12.19 0.18
CA ASP A 77 -9.19 13.10 0.61
C ASP A 77 -10.09 13.55 -0.56
N ASP A 78 -9.49 13.84 -1.72
CA ASP A 78 -10.18 14.29 -2.94
C ASP A 78 -9.95 13.30 -4.09
N PRO A 79 -10.73 12.20 -4.17
CA PRO A 79 -10.57 11.21 -5.23
C PRO A 79 -11.11 11.68 -6.58
N GLU A 80 -12.09 12.58 -6.61
CA GLU A 80 -12.75 13.04 -7.84
C GLU A 80 -11.76 13.78 -8.74
N SER A 81 -11.02 14.74 -8.18
CA SER A 81 -10.03 15.51 -8.92
C SER A 81 -8.96 14.62 -9.57
N ILE A 82 -8.44 13.63 -8.84
CA ILE A 82 -7.41 12.71 -9.35
C ILE A 82 -7.99 11.78 -10.42
N ASN A 83 -9.17 11.21 -10.18
CA ASN A 83 -9.82 10.31 -11.14
C ASN A 83 -10.24 11.04 -12.42
N ASP A 84 -10.69 12.30 -12.34
CA ASP A 84 -11.01 13.13 -13.51
C ASP A 84 -9.77 13.44 -14.35
N GLN A 85 -8.64 13.74 -13.71
CA GLN A 85 -7.36 13.91 -14.41
C GLN A 85 -6.94 12.61 -15.10
N HIS A 86 -7.06 11.48 -14.40
CA HIS A 86 -6.76 10.16 -14.97
C HIS A 86 -7.63 9.84 -16.18
N LYS A 87 -8.94 10.08 -16.07
CA LYS A 87 -9.89 9.86 -17.14
C LYS A 87 -9.53 10.67 -18.38
N LYS A 88 -9.27 11.98 -18.22
CA LYS A 88 -8.84 12.86 -19.34
C LYS A 88 -7.56 12.36 -20.00
N TYR A 89 -6.59 11.89 -19.20
CA TYR A 89 -5.37 11.31 -19.73
C TYR A 89 -5.64 10.06 -20.58
N VAL A 90 -6.45 9.12 -20.08
CA VAL A 90 -6.79 7.90 -20.83
C VAL A 90 -7.54 8.25 -22.12
N GLU A 91 -8.50 9.17 -22.07
CA GLU A 91 -9.23 9.65 -23.26
C GLU A 91 -8.32 10.35 -24.29
N ASN A 92 -7.27 11.04 -23.84
CA ASN A 92 -6.28 11.67 -24.72
C ASN A 92 -5.36 10.63 -25.36
N LEU A 93 -4.92 9.62 -24.60
CA LEU A 93 -4.15 8.49 -25.12
C LEU A 93 -4.91 7.74 -26.21
N GLU A 94 -6.20 7.49 -26.02
CA GLU A 94 -7.07 6.86 -27.04
C GLU A 94 -7.14 7.67 -28.35
N LYS A 95 -6.94 8.99 -28.27
CA LYS A 95 -6.89 9.90 -29.42
C LYS A 95 -5.48 10.10 -29.99
N GLY A 96 -4.48 9.41 -29.45
CA GLY A 96 -3.07 9.54 -29.84
C GLY A 96 -2.40 10.82 -29.35
N VAL A 97 -3.00 11.53 -28.37
CA VAL A 97 -2.44 12.74 -27.77
C VAL A 97 -1.67 12.34 -26.51
N LEU A 98 -0.36 12.61 -26.51
CA LEU A 98 0.49 12.41 -25.33
C LEU A 98 0.41 13.64 -24.42
N ASP A 99 0.14 13.40 -23.14
CA ASP A 99 0.18 14.43 -22.10
C ASP A 99 1.44 14.23 -21.24
N GLU A 100 2.51 14.97 -21.58
CA GLU A 100 3.78 14.92 -20.87
C GLU A 100 3.64 15.31 -19.39
N SER A 101 2.72 16.21 -19.06
CA SER A 101 2.50 16.66 -17.68
C SER A 101 1.93 15.54 -16.81
N TYR A 102 0.98 14.77 -17.36
CA TYR A 102 0.43 13.62 -16.67
C TYR A 102 1.43 12.46 -16.57
N GLN A 103 2.30 12.27 -17.57
CA GLN A 103 3.37 11.28 -17.49
C GLN A 103 4.34 11.57 -16.34
N ILE A 104 4.70 12.84 -16.12
CA ILE A 104 5.53 13.25 -14.99
C ILE A 104 4.83 12.91 -13.67
N LEU A 105 3.53 13.21 -13.55
CA LEU A 105 2.73 12.85 -12.37
C LEU A 105 2.73 11.34 -12.09
N ILE A 106 2.54 10.50 -13.13
CA ILE A 106 2.61 9.03 -12.99
C ILE A 106 4.00 8.60 -12.50
N LEU A 107 5.07 9.17 -13.07
CA LEU A 107 6.44 8.83 -12.68
C LEU A 107 6.74 9.22 -11.23
N GLU A 108 6.28 10.37 -10.78
CA GLU A 108 6.41 10.81 -9.39
C GLU A 108 5.67 9.85 -8.45
N ARG A 109 4.41 9.52 -8.76
CA ARG A 109 3.63 8.52 -8.00
C ARG A 109 4.30 7.15 -7.98
N SER A 110 4.95 6.75 -9.08
CA SER A 110 5.69 5.48 -9.17
C SER A 110 6.95 5.47 -8.32
N LYS A 111 7.62 6.62 -8.16
CA LYS A 111 8.76 6.76 -7.25
C LYS A 111 8.30 6.64 -5.80
N GLU A 112 7.23 7.33 -5.43
CA GLU A 112 6.64 7.23 -4.10
C GLU A 112 6.18 5.79 -3.79
N TYR A 113 5.56 5.12 -4.77
CA TYR A 113 5.21 3.70 -4.70
C TYR A 113 6.40 2.86 -4.26
N LEU A 114 7.54 3.03 -4.95
CA LEU A 114 8.76 2.28 -4.67
C LEU A 114 9.31 2.60 -3.26
N THR A 115 9.22 3.86 -2.82
CA THR A 115 9.68 4.28 -1.49
C THR A 115 8.96 3.54 -0.37
N TRP A 116 7.63 3.43 -0.44
CA TRP A 116 6.84 2.75 0.61
C TRP A 116 7.06 1.24 0.62
N GLU A 117 7.22 0.63 -0.56
CA GLU A 117 7.58 -0.79 -0.67
C GLU A 117 8.96 -1.08 -0.06
N ILE A 118 9.95 -0.22 -0.35
CA ILE A 118 11.29 -0.31 0.23
C ILE A 118 11.25 -0.11 1.75
N GLU A 119 10.51 0.88 2.27
CA GLU A 119 10.37 1.11 3.71
C GLU A 119 9.91 -0.16 4.44
N TYR A 120 8.84 -0.78 3.95
CA TYR A 120 8.28 -1.97 4.59
C TYR A 120 9.20 -3.18 4.45
N ASN A 121 9.84 -3.37 3.30
CA ASN A 121 10.79 -4.46 3.11
C ASN A 121 12.03 -4.32 4.01
N ASN A 122 12.55 -3.09 4.19
CA ASN A 122 13.64 -2.82 5.12
C ASN A 122 13.22 -3.12 6.56
N PHE A 123 12.02 -2.72 6.97
CA PHE A 123 11.47 -3.08 8.27
C PHE A 123 11.45 -4.60 8.51
N LEU A 124 10.94 -5.37 7.54
CA LEU A 124 10.93 -6.84 7.65
C LEU A 124 12.36 -7.42 7.74
N ALA A 125 13.31 -6.87 6.98
CA ALA A 125 14.71 -7.29 7.03
C ALA A 125 15.34 -7.00 8.40
N ASP A 126 15.06 -5.83 8.99
CA ASP A 126 15.51 -5.47 10.34
C ASP A 126 14.92 -6.40 11.40
N CYS A 127 13.63 -6.72 11.31
CA CYS A 127 13.00 -7.71 12.18
C CYS A 127 13.68 -9.08 12.07
N GLN A 128 13.98 -9.54 10.85
CA GLN A 128 14.67 -10.81 10.61
C GLN A 128 16.08 -10.80 11.21
N GLY A 129 16.83 -9.71 11.01
CA GLY A 129 18.18 -9.52 11.55
C GLY A 129 18.17 -9.57 13.08
N ASN A 130 17.27 -8.84 13.71
CA ASN A 130 17.12 -8.81 15.17
C ASN A 130 16.70 -10.17 15.74
N TYR A 131 15.77 -10.87 15.10
CA TYR A 131 15.34 -12.20 15.53
C TYR A 131 16.49 -13.22 15.49
N ASN A 132 17.29 -13.20 14.41
CA ASN A 132 18.45 -14.08 14.25
C ASN A 132 19.56 -13.81 15.29
N LEU A 133 19.62 -12.60 15.84
CA LEU A 133 20.55 -12.24 16.92
C LEU A 133 20.02 -12.70 18.28
N SER A 134 18.72 -12.56 18.55
CA SER A 134 18.10 -13.01 19.82
C SER A 134 17.99 -14.53 19.97
N GLY A 135 17.97 -15.29 18.88
CA GLY A 135 17.94 -16.76 18.91
C GLY A 135 19.30 -17.44 19.08
N LYS A 136 20.37 -16.67 19.34
CA LYS A 136 21.73 -17.18 19.58
C LYS A 136 22.15 -17.15 21.06
N GLU A 137 21.25 -16.78 21.96
CA GLU A 137 21.39 -16.95 23.42
C GLU A 137 20.78 -18.29 23.85
#